data_AF-A0A2M7YLT6-F1
#
_entry.id   AF-A0A2M7YLT6-F1
#
_cell.length_a   1.000
_cell.length_b   1.000
_cell.length_c   1.000
_cell.angle_alpha   90.00
_cell.angle_beta   90.00
_cell.angle_gamma   90.00
#
_symmetry.space_group_name_H-M   'P 1'
#
loop_
_entity.id
_entity.type
_entity.pdbx_description
1 polymer ?
#
loop_
_entity_poly.entity_id
_entity_poly.type
_entity_poly.pdbx_seq_one_letter_code
_entity_poly.pdbx_strand_id
1 'polypeptide(L)'
;MTNINTIPKNLLRKFIIHRKLSGTVSFLRYLQKKGQLKDFCVFCEANGYNPQLSLQLPLGILFHGSRELRSVLIPNISIGRHSKAENRALLYATDDPNYAIFLAILNLRNGGASVKMTGKKPVLTVDLDFVNGPSKIKDGYVHIISSKSFKKTRNKEYVADTSVKVLFIVPVTFKDLTAPICIQSES
;
A
#
# COMPACT_ATOMS: atom_id res chain seq x y z
N MET A 1 12.49 13.69 -16.49
CA MET A 1 11.58 13.55 -15.34
C MET A 1 10.74 12.29 -15.56
N THR A 2 10.71 11.35 -14.62
CA THR A 2 9.79 10.19 -14.71
C THR A 2 8.37 10.66 -14.38
N ASN A 3 7.43 10.56 -15.33
CA ASN A 3 6.02 10.85 -15.06
C ASN A 3 5.51 9.94 -13.94
N ILE A 4 4.90 10.54 -12.91
CA ILE A 4 4.26 9.82 -11.83
C ILE A 4 2.82 9.53 -12.24
N ASN A 5 2.53 8.26 -12.52
CA ASN A 5 1.18 7.84 -12.92
C ASN A 5 0.30 7.67 -11.68
N THR A 6 -0.45 8.71 -11.33
CA THR A 6 -1.39 8.66 -10.20
C THR A 6 -2.80 8.47 -10.71
N ILE A 7 -3.56 7.54 -10.14
CA ILE A 7 -4.99 7.39 -10.42
C ILE A 7 -5.76 8.42 -9.58
N PRO A 8 -6.45 9.41 -10.19
CA PRO A 8 -7.21 10.39 -9.44
C PRO A 8 -8.33 9.76 -8.62
N LYS A 9 -8.57 10.25 -7.39
CA LYS A 9 -9.59 9.71 -6.48
C LYS A 9 -11.01 9.70 -7.10
N ASN A 10 -11.35 10.71 -7.90
CA ASN A 10 -12.63 10.76 -8.62
C ASN A 10 -12.74 9.62 -9.66
N LEU A 11 -11.69 9.40 -10.46
CA LEU A 11 -11.66 8.33 -11.45
C LEU A 11 -11.80 6.95 -10.78
N LEU A 12 -11.05 6.73 -9.70
CA LEU A 12 -11.15 5.53 -8.88
C LEU A 12 -12.58 5.31 -8.37
N ARG A 13 -13.22 6.34 -7.82
CA ARG A 13 -14.60 6.28 -7.32
C ARG A 13 -15.59 5.88 -8.42
N LYS A 14 -15.46 6.46 -9.62
CA LYS A 14 -16.32 6.11 -10.77
C LYS A 14 -16.18 4.64 -11.14
N PHE A 15 -14.95 4.12 -11.19
CA PHE A 15 -14.71 2.70 -11.48
C PHE A 15 -15.26 1.77 -10.39
N ILE A 16 -15.05 2.12 -9.12
CA ILE A 16 -15.58 1.37 -7.97
C ILE A 16 -17.10 1.21 -8.07
N ILE A 17 -17.81 2.30 -8.39
CA ILE A 17 -19.27 2.28 -8.60
C ILE A 17 -19.63 1.40 -9.81
N HIS A 18 -18.95 1.61 -10.95
CA HIS A 18 -19.20 0.86 -12.18
C HIS A 18 -19.04 -0.66 -11.99
N ARG A 19 -18.00 -1.10 -11.27
CA ARG A 19 -17.73 -2.51 -10.98
C ARG A 19 -18.38 -3.02 -9.71
N LYS A 20 -19.22 -2.21 -9.04
CA LYS A 20 -19.90 -2.54 -7.77
C LYS A 20 -18.93 -3.04 -6.69
N LEU A 21 -17.74 -2.44 -6.63
CA LEU A 21 -16.73 -2.77 -5.62
C LEU A 21 -17.07 -2.05 -4.30
N SER A 22 -16.77 -2.69 -3.17
CA SER A 22 -17.06 -2.12 -1.83
C SER A 22 -16.04 -1.07 -1.35
N GLY A 23 -15.33 -0.40 -2.27
CA GLY A 23 -14.35 0.63 -1.96
C GLY A 23 -12.91 0.30 -2.38
N THR A 24 -11.97 1.11 -1.92
CA THR A 24 -10.56 1.11 -2.35
C THR A 24 -9.84 -0.21 -2.05
N VAL A 25 -10.06 -0.83 -0.89
CA VAL A 25 -9.51 -2.16 -0.58
C VAL A 25 -9.96 -3.21 -1.60
N SER A 26 -11.25 -3.20 -1.96
CA SER A 26 -11.78 -4.15 -2.95
C SER A 26 -11.25 -3.88 -4.35
N PHE A 27 -11.00 -2.61 -4.71
CA PHE A 27 -10.28 -2.25 -5.93
C PHE A 27 -8.83 -2.77 -5.93
N LEU A 28 -8.08 -2.58 -4.85
CA LEU A 28 -6.70 -3.09 -4.77
C LEU A 28 -6.68 -4.62 -4.86
N ARG A 29 -7.57 -5.33 -4.15
CA ARG A 29 -7.72 -6.79 -4.30
C ARG A 29 -8.11 -7.20 -5.72
N TYR A 30 -8.96 -6.41 -6.35
CA TYR A 30 -9.39 -6.64 -7.72
C TYR A 30 -8.19 -6.57 -8.69
N LEU A 31 -7.28 -5.61 -8.52
CA LEU A 31 -6.07 -5.49 -9.34
C LEU A 31 -5.09 -6.67 -9.21
N GLN A 32 -5.10 -7.40 -8.08
CA GLN A 32 -4.24 -8.58 -7.90
C GLN A 32 -4.70 -9.78 -8.72
N LYS A 33 -5.94 -9.78 -9.23
CA LYS A 33 -6.45 -10.85 -10.09
C LYS A 33 -5.96 -10.65 -11.53
N LYS A 34 -5.61 -11.75 -12.20
CA LYS A 34 -5.12 -11.74 -13.59
C LYS A 34 -6.10 -11.01 -14.51
N GLY A 35 -5.57 -10.12 -15.35
CA GLY A 35 -6.34 -9.39 -16.38
C GLY A 35 -7.13 -8.19 -15.88
N GLN A 36 -7.28 -7.98 -14.57
CA GLN A 36 -8.21 -6.96 -14.06
C GLN A 36 -7.72 -5.51 -14.23
N LEU A 37 -6.41 -5.24 -14.42
CA LEU A 37 -5.98 -3.89 -14.82
C LEU A 37 -6.44 -3.56 -16.24
N LYS A 38 -6.49 -4.54 -17.15
CA LYS A 38 -6.98 -4.31 -18.50
C LYS A 38 -8.42 -3.78 -18.45
N ASP A 39 -9.26 -4.37 -17.62
CA ASP A 39 -10.63 -3.90 -17.39
C ASP A 39 -10.68 -2.44 -16.89
N PHE A 40 -9.74 -2.05 -16.01
CA PHE A 40 -9.63 -0.65 -15.56
C PHE A 40 -9.18 0.29 -16.69
N CYS A 41 -8.20 -0.10 -17.50
CA CYS A 41 -7.74 0.69 -18.64
C CYS A 41 -8.86 0.87 -19.68
N VAL A 42 -9.58 -0.22 -20.02
CA VAL A 42 -10.73 -0.18 -20.94
C VAL A 42 -11.82 0.77 -20.41
N PHE A 43 -12.12 0.71 -19.11
CA PHE A 43 -13.05 1.65 -18.49
C PHE A 43 -12.58 3.10 -18.64
N CYS A 44 -11.29 3.36 -18.44
CA CYS A 44 -10.73 4.70 -18.57
C CYS A 44 -10.85 5.23 -20.00
N GLU A 45 -10.44 4.44 -20.99
CA GLU A 45 -10.52 4.79 -22.42
C GLU A 45 -11.97 5.08 -22.83
N ALA A 46 -12.91 4.21 -22.44
CA ALA A 46 -14.33 4.38 -22.74
C ALA A 46 -14.97 5.65 -22.14
N ASN A 47 -14.33 6.25 -21.13
CA ASN A 47 -14.80 7.48 -20.49
C ASN A 47 -13.88 8.69 -20.79
N GLY A 48 -13.04 8.60 -21.82
CA GLY A 48 -12.18 9.70 -22.26
C GLY A 48 -11.00 9.99 -21.33
N TYR A 49 -10.66 9.07 -20.43
CA TYR A 49 -9.43 9.16 -19.65
C TYR A 49 -8.30 8.45 -20.38
N ASN A 50 -7.13 9.07 -20.42
CA ASN A 50 -5.90 8.45 -20.92
C ASN A 50 -4.95 8.18 -19.74
N PRO A 51 -5.18 7.10 -18.97
CA PRO A 51 -4.28 6.76 -17.89
C PRO A 51 -2.98 6.29 -18.55
N GLN A 52 -1.86 6.97 -18.26
CA GLN A 52 -0.52 6.56 -18.77
C GLN A 52 -0.04 5.26 -18.09
N LEU A 53 -0.88 4.23 -18.05
CA LEU A 53 -0.64 2.95 -17.42
C LEU A 53 -0.18 1.93 -18.46
N SER A 54 0.79 1.09 -18.09
CA SER A 54 1.13 -0.07 -18.91
C SER A 54 -0.09 -0.99 -19.02
N LEU A 55 -0.54 -1.29 -20.24
CA LEU A 55 -1.65 -2.22 -20.52
C LEU A 55 -1.34 -3.66 -20.06
N GLN A 56 -0.06 -3.99 -19.90
CA GLN A 56 0.39 -5.26 -19.35
C GLN A 56 0.89 -5.05 -17.91
N LEU A 57 0.12 -5.52 -16.93
CA LEU A 57 0.67 -5.74 -15.60
C LEU A 57 1.62 -6.94 -15.62
N PRO A 58 2.69 -6.91 -14.81
CA PRO A 58 3.42 -8.12 -14.47
C PRO A 58 2.49 -9.17 -13.85
N LEU A 59 2.90 -10.44 -13.92
CA LEU A 59 2.13 -11.61 -13.42
C LEU A 59 1.73 -11.51 -11.94
N GLY A 60 2.38 -10.65 -11.16
CA GLY A 60 1.98 -10.32 -9.80
C GLY A 60 2.29 -8.88 -9.45
N ILE A 61 1.42 -8.30 -8.64
CA ILE A 61 1.60 -6.97 -8.06
C ILE A 61 1.62 -7.04 -6.53
N LEU A 62 2.35 -6.11 -5.93
CA LEU A 62 2.38 -5.87 -4.50
C LEU A 62 2.07 -4.39 -4.22
N PHE A 63 1.84 -4.09 -2.95
CA PHE A 63 1.50 -2.77 -2.46
C PHE A 63 2.56 -2.27 -1.49
N HIS A 64 2.94 -1.01 -1.66
CA HIS A 64 3.81 -0.31 -0.72
C HIS A 64 3.11 0.97 -0.23
N GLY A 65 2.86 1.05 1.06
CA GLY A 65 2.30 2.24 1.69
C GLY A 65 3.38 3.27 1.99
N SER A 66 3.19 4.50 1.54
CA SER A 66 4.09 5.61 1.84
C SER A 66 3.32 6.93 1.91
N ARG A 67 3.86 7.88 2.67
CA ARG A 67 3.32 9.24 2.77
C ARG A 67 3.78 10.15 1.63
N GLU A 68 4.78 9.71 0.89
CA GLU A 68 5.41 10.50 -0.16
C GLU A 68 5.07 9.93 -1.52
N LEU A 69 4.83 10.83 -2.47
CA LEU A 69 4.59 10.48 -3.85
C LEU A 69 5.93 10.19 -4.53
N ARG A 70 6.21 8.92 -4.87
CA ARG A 70 7.49 8.51 -5.47
C ARG A 70 7.28 7.66 -6.72
N SER A 71 8.00 7.97 -7.81
CA SER A 71 8.04 7.12 -9.02
C SER A 71 8.96 5.90 -8.87
N VAL A 72 9.91 5.96 -7.93
CA VAL A 72 10.87 4.90 -7.62
C VAL A 72 10.98 4.77 -6.11
N LEU A 73 10.84 3.54 -5.62
CA LEU A 73 11.04 3.20 -4.22
C LEU A 73 12.47 2.71 -4.03
N ILE A 74 13.15 3.24 -3.02
CA ILE A 74 14.54 2.92 -2.71
C ILE A 74 14.55 2.18 -1.36
N PRO A 75 15.27 1.06 -1.22
CA PRO A 75 15.46 0.39 0.06
C PRO A 75 15.99 1.36 1.12
N ASN A 76 15.50 1.22 2.35
CA ASN A 76 15.99 2.00 3.49
C ASN A 76 16.23 1.09 4.69
N ILE A 77 17.10 1.51 5.60
CA ILE A 77 17.30 0.80 6.86
C ILE A 77 16.03 0.99 7.68
N SER A 78 15.29 -0.10 7.87
CA SER A 78 14.19 -0.13 8.82
C SER A 78 14.73 -0.36 10.23
N ILE A 79 14.08 0.24 11.21
CA ILE A 79 14.32 -0.09 12.61
C ILE A 79 13.46 -1.32 12.89
N GLY A 80 14.10 -2.47 13.13
CA GLY A 80 13.45 -3.73 13.47
C GLY A 80 12.88 -3.73 14.89
N ARG A 81 12.30 -4.88 15.28
CA ARG A 81 11.78 -5.11 16.65
C ARG A 81 12.87 -4.79 17.69
N HIS A 82 12.49 -4.09 18.77
CA HIS A 82 13.37 -3.63 19.86
C HIS A 82 14.43 -2.62 19.47
N SER A 83 14.13 -1.74 18.51
CA SER A 83 15.05 -0.68 18.07
C SER A 83 16.39 -1.19 17.50
N LYS A 84 16.48 -2.49 17.18
CA LYS A 84 17.63 -3.04 16.47
C LYS A 84 17.50 -2.68 15.01
N ALA A 85 18.36 -1.80 14.53
CA ALA A 85 18.47 -1.51 13.11
C ALA A 85 18.67 -2.83 12.35
N GLU A 86 17.87 -3.05 11.31
CA GLU A 86 18.20 -4.12 10.37
C GLU A 86 19.56 -3.80 9.75
N ASN A 87 20.48 -4.75 9.73
CA ASN A 87 21.84 -4.54 9.20
C ASN A 87 21.87 -4.27 7.68
N ARG A 88 20.70 -4.28 7.02
CA ARG A 88 20.57 -4.12 5.56
C ARG A 88 19.40 -3.20 5.24
N ALA A 89 19.61 -2.33 4.25
CA ALA A 89 18.55 -1.51 3.70
C ALA A 89 17.58 -2.40 2.90
N LEU A 90 16.30 -2.37 3.25
CA LEU A 90 15.26 -3.18 2.62
C LEU A 90 14.09 -2.29 2.21
N LEU A 91 13.43 -2.69 1.13
CA LEU A 91 12.14 -2.18 0.70
C LEU A 91 11.08 -3.21 1.05
N TYR A 92 10.07 -2.79 1.81
CA TYR A 92 8.97 -3.64 2.24
C TYR A 92 7.72 -3.42 1.38
N ALA A 93 7.02 -4.51 1.09
CA ALA A 93 5.75 -4.52 0.39
C ALA A 93 4.83 -5.62 0.94
N THR A 94 3.55 -5.57 0.57
CA THR A 94 2.52 -6.48 1.05
C THR A 94 1.53 -6.84 -0.07
N ASP A 95 0.94 -8.03 0.03
CA ASP A 95 -0.20 -8.45 -0.78
C ASP A 95 -1.56 -8.11 -0.10
N ASP A 96 -1.56 -7.54 1.10
CA ASP A 96 -2.77 -7.09 1.79
C ASP A 96 -3.00 -5.57 1.64
N PRO A 97 -4.11 -5.14 1.01
CA PRO A 97 -4.42 -3.73 0.86
C PRO A 97 -4.63 -2.94 2.16
N ASN A 98 -5.20 -3.55 3.21
CA ASN A 98 -5.38 -2.86 4.49
C ASN A 98 -4.02 -2.61 5.13
N TYR A 99 -3.09 -3.55 5.03
CA TYR A 99 -1.72 -3.33 5.51
C TYR A 99 -1.07 -2.16 4.75
N ALA A 100 -1.14 -2.14 3.41
CA ALA A 100 -0.55 -1.03 2.65
C ALA A 100 -1.17 0.33 2.96
N ILE A 101 -2.51 0.41 3.06
CA ILE A 101 -3.21 1.65 3.41
C ILE A 101 -2.82 2.09 4.82
N PHE A 102 -2.77 1.16 5.78
CA PHE A 102 -2.37 1.45 7.16
C PHE A 102 -0.98 2.10 7.21
N LEU A 103 0.02 1.51 6.54
CA LEU A 103 1.36 2.12 6.49
C LEU A 103 1.37 3.48 5.79
N ALA A 104 0.56 3.67 4.75
CA ALA A 104 0.50 4.93 4.02
C ALA A 104 -0.05 6.09 4.87
N ILE A 105 -1.01 5.82 5.76
CA ILE A 105 -1.72 6.85 6.52
C ILE A 105 -1.08 7.20 7.87
N LEU A 106 -0.10 6.41 8.33
CA LEU A 106 0.55 6.64 9.62
C LEU A 106 1.69 7.66 9.51
N ASN A 107 1.56 8.79 10.21
CA ASN A 107 2.64 9.71 10.47
C ASN A 107 3.19 9.47 11.89
N LEU A 108 4.12 8.52 12.00
CA LEU A 108 4.82 8.20 13.23
C LEU A 108 5.84 9.29 13.56
N ARG A 109 5.69 9.92 14.73
CA ARG A 109 6.69 10.80 15.36
C ARG A 109 7.19 10.17 16.67
N ASN A 110 6.26 9.71 17.50
CA ASN A 110 6.50 8.85 18.67
C ASN A 110 5.56 7.64 18.63
N GLY A 111 5.91 6.59 19.38
CA GLY A 111 5.16 5.34 19.37
C GLY A 111 5.38 4.50 18.13
N GLY A 112 4.87 3.28 18.20
CA GLY A 112 5.01 2.22 17.24
C GLY A 112 3.69 1.88 16.58
N ALA A 113 3.78 1.47 15.32
CA ALA A 113 2.73 0.75 14.65
C ALA A 113 3.24 -0.64 14.28
N SER A 114 2.38 -1.64 14.39
CA SER A 114 2.73 -2.99 13.98
C SER A 114 1.54 -3.68 13.33
N VAL A 115 1.84 -4.58 12.41
CA VAL A 115 0.84 -5.44 11.77
C VAL A 115 1.13 -6.87 12.16
N LYS A 116 0.16 -7.51 12.81
CA LYS A 116 0.23 -8.92 13.20
C LYS A 116 -0.57 -9.73 12.20
N MET A 117 0.07 -10.70 11.55
CA MET A 117 -0.60 -11.63 10.64
C MET A 117 -1.21 -12.80 11.42
N THR A 118 -2.40 -12.60 12.00
CA THR A 118 -3.15 -13.66 12.68
C THR A 118 -4.17 -14.31 11.74
N GLY A 119 -3.94 -15.55 11.33
CA GLY A 119 -4.84 -16.26 10.41
C GLY A 119 -4.84 -15.67 8.99
N LYS A 120 -6.03 -15.37 8.47
CA LYS A 120 -6.27 -14.88 7.09
C LYS A 120 -6.33 -13.35 6.94
N LYS A 121 -6.44 -12.59 8.04
CA LYS A 121 -6.57 -11.13 8.00
C LYS A 121 -5.47 -10.49 8.87
N PRO A 122 -4.86 -9.38 8.43
CA PRO A 122 -3.94 -8.63 9.28
C PRO A 122 -4.72 -7.99 10.43
N VAL A 123 -4.10 -7.98 11.61
CA VAL A 123 -4.51 -7.15 12.74
C VAL A 123 -3.59 -5.93 12.76
N LEU A 124 -4.19 -4.77 12.53
CA LEU A 124 -3.50 -3.48 12.47
C LEU A 124 -3.46 -2.91 13.88
N THR A 125 -2.28 -2.57 14.38
CA THR A 125 -2.13 -2.05 15.74
C THR A 125 -1.24 -0.83 15.82
N VAL A 126 -1.60 0.08 16.72
CA VAL A 126 -0.77 1.19 17.19
C VAL A 126 -0.62 1.08 18.70
N ASP A 127 0.48 1.57 19.27
CA ASP A 127 0.65 1.62 20.72
C ASP A 127 -0.02 2.85 21.36
N LEU A 128 -0.02 2.91 22.69
CA LEU A 128 -0.57 4.03 23.44
C LEU A 128 0.22 5.33 23.19
N ASP A 129 1.52 5.25 22.94
CA ASP A 129 2.36 6.40 22.62
C ASP A 129 2.00 7.04 21.28
N PHE A 130 1.52 6.25 20.31
CA PHE A 130 0.95 6.79 19.08
C PHE A 130 -0.31 7.61 19.37
N VAL A 131 -1.19 7.11 20.25
CA VAL A 131 -2.49 7.73 20.57
C VAL A 131 -2.31 9.00 21.39
N ASN A 132 -1.43 8.95 22.40
CA ASN A 132 -1.20 10.05 23.34
C ASN A 132 -0.12 11.02 22.87
N GLY A 133 0.69 10.62 21.88
CA GLY A 133 1.83 11.38 21.39
C GLY A 133 1.52 12.29 20.19
N PRO A 134 2.56 12.90 19.60
CA PRO A 134 2.44 13.79 18.44
C PRO A 134 2.16 13.06 17.11
N SER A 135 2.05 11.73 17.11
CA SER A 135 1.75 10.93 15.94
C SER A 135 0.31 11.18 15.46
N LYS A 136 0.09 11.10 14.14
CA LYS A 136 -1.21 11.42 13.55
C LYS A 136 -1.54 10.49 12.40
N ILE A 137 -2.83 10.28 12.16
CA ILE A 137 -3.33 9.73 10.90
C ILE A 137 -3.39 10.85 9.87
N LYS A 138 -2.85 10.62 8.67
CA LYS A 138 -2.86 11.55 7.53
C LYS A 138 -3.21 10.82 6.25
N ASP A 139 -3.48 11.57 5.20
CA ASP A 139 -3.58 11.00 3.85
C ASP A 139 -2.20 10.52 3.38
N GLY A 140 -2.20 9.55 2.47
CA GLY A 140 -0.99 8.96 1.92
C GLY A 140 -1.21 8.30 0.57
N TYR A 141 -0.28 7.44 0.19
CA TYR A 141 -0.22 6.82 -1.13
C TYR A 141 0.07 5.34 -1.03
N VAL A 142 -0.71 4.54 -1.75
CA VAL A 142 -0.39 3.14 -2.04
C VAL A 142 0.27 3.09 -3.41
N HIS A 143 1.54 2.69 -3.42
CA HIS A 143 2.33 2.47 -4.61
C HIS A 143 2.10 1.03 -5.09
N ILE A 144 1.74 0.88 -6.36
CA ILE A 144 1.53 -0.42 -7.00
C ILE A 144 2.81 -0.79 -7.73
N ILE A 145 3.36 -1.95 -7.39
CA ILE A 145 4.68 -2.40 -7.85
C ILE A 145 4.64 -3.85 -8.32
N SER A 146 5.61 -4.25 -9.13
CA SER A 146 5.77 -5.65 -9.53
C SER A 146 6.25 -6.50 -8.35
N SER A 147 5.76 -7.74 -8.25
CA SER A 147 6.29 -8.73 -7.30
C SER A 147 7.64 -9.33 -7.71
N LYS A 148 8.13 -9.10 -8.93
CA LYS A 148 9.27 -9.82 -9.53
C LYS A 148 10.56 -9.75 -8.70
N SER A 149 10.85 -8.60 -8.08
CA SER A 149 12.09 -8.38 -7.32
C SER A 149 11.95 -8.69 -5.82
N PHE A 150 10.79 -9.20 -5.39
CA PHE A 150 10.50 -9.40 -3.97
C PHE A 150 10.59 -10.86 -3.56
N LYS A 151 11.09 -11.09 -2.35
CA LYS A 151 11.07 -12.38 -1.67
C LYS A 151 10.14 -12.31 -0.47
N LYS A 152 9.32 -13.34 -0.28
CA LYS A 152 8.43 -13.44 0.88
C LYS A 152 9.20 -13.88 2.12
N THR A 153 9.06 -13.16 3.23
CA THR A 153 9.67 -13.47 4.52
C THR A 153 8.81 -14.44 5.32
N ARG A 154 9.37 -14.97 6.43
CA ARG A 154 8.63 -15.82 7.38
C ARG A 154 7.42 -15.10 8.00
N ASN A 155 7.48 -13.78 8.11
CA ASN A 155 6.39 -12.94 8.63
C ASN A 155 5.32 -12.64 7.57
N LYS A 156 5.37 -13.30 6.41
CA LYS A 156 4.48 -13.10 5.25
C LYS A 156 4.59 -11.73 4.59
N GLU A 157 5.62 -10.96 4.92
CA GLU A 157 5.95 -9.69 4.26
C GLU A 157 6.78 -9.95 3.02
N TYR A 158 6.82 -8.98 2.10
CA TYR A 158 7.67 -9.06 0.91
C TYR A 158 8.79 -8.06 1.03
N VAL A 159 10.03 -8.49 0.82
CA VAL A 159 11.21 -7.63 0.88
C VAL A 159 12.02 -7.66 -0.41
N ALA A 160 12.61 -6.52 -0.76
CA ALA A 160 13.58 -6.36 -1.83
C ALA A 160 14.75 -5.50 -1.34
N ASP A 161 15.96 -5.79 -1.82
CA ASP A 161 17.20 -5.04 -1.54
C ASP A 161 17.61 -4.12 -2.69
N THR A 162 16.76 -3.97 -3.70
CA THR A 162 16.98 -3.15 -4.89
C THR A 162 15.89 -2.10 -5.04
N SER A 163 16.20 -1.04 -5.79
CA SER A 163 15.20 -0.01 -6.12
C SER A 163 14.12 -0.56 -7.05
N VAL A 164 12.87 -0.17 -6.82
CA VAL A 164 11.71 -0.68 -7.56
C VAL A 164 10.96 0.48 -8.20
N LYS A 165 10.75 0.39 -9.51
CA LYS A 165 9.91 1.34 -10.25
C LYS A 165 8.44 1.14 -9.89
N VAL A 166 7.75 2.24 -9.62
CA VAL A 166 6.31 2.25 -9.37
C VAL A 166 5.56 2.19 -10.69
N LEU A 167 4.58 1.29 -10.76
CA LEU A 167 3.72 1.13 -11.93
C LEU A 167 2.70 2.28 -11.97
N PHE A 168 2.04 2.50 -10.84
CA PHE A 168 1.12 3.61 -10.60
C PHE A 168 0.81 3.77 -9.11
N ILE A 169 0.15 4.88 -8.78
CA ILE A 169 -0.12 5.28 -7.40
C ILE A 169 -1.61 5.51 -7.19
N VAL A 170 -2.12 5.06 -6.04
CA VAL A 170 -3.47 5.32 -5.57
C VAL A 170 -3.41 6.20 -4.31
N PRO A 171 -4.00 7.40 -4.30
CA PRO A 171 -4.13 8.21 -3.09
C PRO A 171 -5.14 7.56 -2.14
N VAL A 172 -4.81 7.50 -0.85
CA VAL A 172 -5.61 6.82 0.17
C VAL A 172 -5.74 7.65 1.44
N THR A 173 -6.81 7.37 2.18
CA THR A 173 -7.19 8.02 3.43
C THR A 173 -7.60 6.95 4.45
N PHE A 174 -7.73 7.31 5.73
CA PHE A 174 -8.14 6.34 6.76
C PHE A 174 -9.52 5.70 6.49
N LYS A 175 -10.42 6.42 5.80
CA LYS A 175 -11.75 5.93 5.41
C LYS A 175 -11.71 4.81 4.37
N ASP A 176 -10.56 4.58 3.74
CA ASP A 176 -10.36 3.51 2.78
C ASP A 176 -10.06 2.16 3.45
N LEU A 177 -9.75 2.15 4.76
CA LEU A 177 -9.57 0.91 5.53
C LEU A 177 -10.90 0.17 5.72
N THR A 178 -10.83 -1.16 5.62
CA THR A 178 -11.94 -2.08 5.91
C THR A 178 -11.71 -2.89 7.18
N ALA A 179 -10.50 -2.79 7.75
CA ALA A 179 -10.12 -3.39 9.02
C ALA A 179 -9.96 -2.30 10.08
N PRO A 180 -10.37 -2.54 11.34
CA PRO A 180 -10.14 -1.60 12.42
C PRO A 180 -8.64 -1.50 12.74
N ILE A 181 -8.25 -0.33 13.27
CA ILE A 181 -6.95 -0.15 13.92
C ILE A 181 -7.18 -0.37 15.41
N CYS A 182 -6.50 -1.36 15.99
CA CYS A 182 -6.57 -1.66 17.41
C CYS A 182 -5.45 -0.94 18.17
N ILE A 183 -5.69 -0.62 19.44
CA ILE A 183 -4.67 -0.11 20.34
C ILE A 183 -4.01 -1.31 21.03
N GLN A 184 -2.69 -1.41 21.01
CA GLN A 184 -1.95 -2.33 21.86
C GLN A 184 -1.93 -1.77 23.27
N SER A 185 -2.72 -2.35 24.16
CA SER A 185 -2.52 -2.25 25.60
C SER A 185 -1.35 -3.16 25.99
N GLU A 186 -0.40 -2.63 26.76
CA GLU A 186 0.67 -3.44 27.35
C GLU A 186 0.07 -4.63 28.11
N SER A 187 0.71 -5.79 27.99
CA SER A 187 0.42 -7.00 28.76
C SER A 187 1.39 -7.09 29.91
#